data_AF-A0A9P1R5W6-F1
#
_entry.id   AF-A0A9P1R5W6-F1
#
_cell.length_a   1.000
_cell.length_b   1.000
_cell.length_c   1.000
_cell.angle_alpha   90.00
_cell.angle_beta   90.00
_cell.angle_gamma   90.00
#
_symmetry.space_group_name_H-M   'P 1'
#
loop_
_entity.id
_entity.type
_entity.pdbx_description
1 polymer ?
#
loop_
_entity_poly.entity_id
_entity_poly.type
_entity_poly.pdbx_seq_one_letter_code
_entity_poly.pdbx_strand_id
1 'polypeptide(L)'
;MSKNETTKQRGWLNKSEMAASLGISPQAFDKWGVQPIERIGREAFYTVADVVENRIQHAARKQQPEGELPEGLDPYAEAKLTQERLRLTKAQAYAQEQKNQVQDKLLVPVPFATFALAKIAAKIGSALETVCKTVSRRHPDADPLVMESFEREIALARNLSAEFSDDIPGILDEYLATLDQ
;
A
#
# COMPACT_ATOMS: atom_id res chain seq x y z
N MET A 1 -25.30 -36.46 -64.53
CA MET A 1 -25.70 -37.05 -63.25
C MET A 1 -24.50 -37.80 -62.68
N SER A 2 -23.58 -37.12 -62.00
CA SER A 2 -22.46 -37.77 -61.32
C SER A 2 -22.74 -37.72 -59.82
N LYS A 3 -23.05 -38.88 -59.23
CA LYS A 3 -23.16 -39.03 -57.78
C LYS A 3 -21.75 -38.84 -57.22
N ASN A 4 -21.49 -37.71 -56.56
CA ASN A 4 -20.31 -37.60 -55.70
C ASN A 4 -20.52 -38.59 -54.55
N GLU A 5 -19.81 -39.72 -54.58
CA GLU A 5 -19.67 -40.57 -53.41
C GLU A 5 -18.97 -39.75 -52.33
N THR A 6 -19.71 -39.42 -51.26
CA THR A 6 -19.20 -38.70 -50.10
C THR A 6 -18.28 -39.64 -49.32
N THR A 7 -17.08 -39.86 -49.83
CA THR A 7 -16.08 -40.76 -49.24
C THR A 7 -15.32 -40.01 -48.15
N LYS A 8 -15.26 -40.57 -46.93
CA LYS A 8 -14.50 -40.03 -45.79
C LYS A 8 -13.09 -39.64 -46.25
N GLN A 9 -12.71 -38.38 -46.07
CA GLN A 9 -11.37 -37.91 -46.42
C GLN A 9 -10.37 -38.22 -45.31
N ARG A 10 -9.08 -38.31 -45.67
CA ARG A 10 -8.00 -38.54 -44.71
C ARG A 10 -7.91 -37.36 -43.73
N GLY A 11 -7.91 -37.65 -42.43
CA GLY A 11 -7.86 -36.64 -41.37
C GLY A 11 -9.22 -36.20 -40.83
N TRP A 12 -10.32 -36.72 -41.39
CA TRP A 12 -11.66 -36.56 -40.83
C TRP A 12 -11.89 -37.62 -39.75
N LEU A 13 -12.19 -37.18 -38.54
CA LEU A 13 -12.54 -38.05 -37.42
C LEU A 13 -14.03 -37.91 -37.13
N ASN A 14 -14.69 -39.03 -36.85
CA ASN A 14 -16.05 -38.96 -36.34
C ASN A 14 -16.04 -38.42 -34.89
N LYS A 15 -17.20 -38.00 -34.40
CA LYS A 15 -17.33 -37.43 -33.06
C LYS A 15 -16.74 -38.30 -31.93
N SER A 16 -16.95 -39.62 -31.99
CA SER A 16 -16.49 -40.55 -30.94
C SER A 16 -14.96 -40.70 -30.97
N GLU A 17 -14.39 -40.83 -32.17
CA GLU A 17 -12.94 -40.88 -32.40
C GLU A 17 -12.27 -39.56 -31.96
N MET A 18 -12.87 -38.42 -32.28
CA MET A 18 -12.37 -37.10 -31.90
C MET A 18 -12.40 -36.90 -30.38
N ALA A 19 -13.53 -37.22 -29.73
CA ALA A 19 -13.66 -37.11 -28.28
C ALA A 19 -12.66 -38.01 -27.55
N ALA A 20 -12.47 -39.25 -28.03
CA ALA A 20 -11.50 -40.19 -27.48
C ALA A 20 -10.05 -39.69 -27.63
N SER A 21 -9.70 -39.14 -28.81
CA SER A 21 -8.37 -38.55 -29.08
C SER A 21 -8.06 -37.37 -28.14
N LEU A 22 -9.08 -36.59 -27.79
CA LEU A 22 -8.97 -35.45 -26.88
C LEU A 22 -9.06 -35.83 -25.39
N GLY A 23 -9.32 -37.10 -25.07
CA GLY A 23 -9.48 -37.58 -23.70
C GLY A 23 -10.74 -37.08 -22.99
N ILE A 24 -11.82 -36.78 -23.74
CA ILE A 24 -13.10 -36.28 -23.19
C ILE A 24 -14.28 -37.15 -23.59
N SER A 25 -15.42 -36.97 -22.91
CA SER A 25 -16.65 -37.67 -23.29
C SER A 25 -17.27 -37.06 -24.57
N PRO A 26 -18.00 -37.85 -25.39
CA PRO A 26 -18.70 -37.31 -26.56
C PRO A 26 -19.73 -36.21 -26.21
N GLN A 27 -20.33 -36.28 -25.02
CA GLN A 27 -21.22 -35.25 -24.49
C GLN A 27 -20.47 -33.96 -24.15
N ALA A 28 -19.24 -34.05 -23.64
CA ALA A 28 -18.40 -32.88 -23.40
C ALA A 28 -17.96 -32.23 -24.71
N PHE A 29 -17.67 -33.02 -25.73
CA PHE A 29 -17.36 -32.52 -27.07
C PHE A 29 -18.55 -31.78 -27.72
N ASP A 30 -19.78 -32.28 -27.57
CA ASP A 30 -20.98 -31.56 -28.04
C ASP A 30 -21.10 -30.15 -27.45
N LYS A 31 -20.78 -30.01 -26.16
CA LYS A 31 -20.82 -28.73 -25.47
C LYS A 31 -19.81 -27.72 -26.01
N TRP A 32 -18.78 -28.16 -26.74
CA TRP A 32 -17.82 -27.26 -27.38
C TRP A 32 -18.39 -26.61 -28.65
N GLY A 33 -19.49 -27.14 -29.20
CA GLY A 33 -20.19 -26.53 -30.33
C GLY A 33 -19.36 -26.43 -31.61
N VAL A 34 -18.37 -27.33 -31.79
CA VAL A 34 -17.56 -27.40 -33.02
C VAL A 34 -18.47 -27.76 -34.19
N GLN A 35 -18.41 -27.00 -35.29
CA GLN A 35 -19.20 -27.27 -36.48
C GLN A 35 -18.62 -28.46 -37.25
N PRO A 36 -19.44 -29.43 -37.68
CA PRO A 36 -18.97 -30.53 -38.51
C PRO A 36 -18.69 -30.05 -39.92
N ILE A 37 -17.65 -30.59 -40.54
CA ILE A 37 -17.31 -30.30 -41.95
C ILE A 37 -18.34 -30.93 -42.88
N GLU A 38 -18.68 -32.19 -42.60
CA GLU A 38 -19.55 -32.98 -43.45
C GLU A 38 -20.31 -34.03 -42.62
N ARG A 39 -21.49 -34.40 -43.09
CA ARG A 39 -22.28 -35.50 -42.52
C ARG A 39 -22.44 -36.60 -43.53
N ILE A 40 -21.88 -37.78 -43.22
CA ILE A 40 -22.01 -38.97 -44.07
C ILE A 40 -22.87 -39.97 -43.30
N GLY A 41 -24.11 -40.17 -43.78
CA GLY A 41 -25.10 -41.02 -43.08
C GLY A 41 -25.51 -40.44 -41.72
N ARG A 42 -25.31 -41.21 -40.64
CA ARG A 42 -25.64 -40.79 -39.26
C ARG A 42 -24.44 -40.22 -38.50
N GLU A 43 -23.26 -40.17 -39.11
CA GLU A 43 -22.04 -39.68 -38.48
C GLU A 43 -21.68 -38.27 -38.97
N ALA A 44 -21.19 -37.45 -38.04
CA ALA A 44 -20.65 -36.13 -38.30
C ALA A 44 -19.12 -36.17 -38.19
N PHE A 45 -18.44 -35.53 -39.14
CA PHE A 45 -16.99 -35.54 -39.26
C PHE A 45 -16.38 -34.17 -38.97
N TYR A 46 -15.21 -34.19 -38.32
CA TYR A 46 -14.48 -33.02 -37.85
C TYR A 46 -13.00 -33.14 -38.23
N THR A 47 -12.32 -32.02 -38.45
CA THR A 47 -10.85 -31.99 -38.44
C THR A 47 -10.33 -31.53 -37.10
N VAL A 48 -9.10 -31.95 -36.79
CA VAL A 48 -8.39 -31.47 -35.59
C VAL A 48 -8.16 -29.95 -35.66
N ALA A 49 -7.96 -29.40 -36.85
CA ALA A 49 -7.75 -27.97 -37.05
C ALA A 49 -8.96 -27.15 -36.55
N ASP A 50 -10.18 -27.50 -36.94
CA ASP A 50 -11.39 -26.78 -36.53
C ASP A 50 -11.61 -26.85 -35.01
N VAL A 51 -11.28 -28.00 -34.41
CA VAL A 51 -11.37 -28.17 -32.95
C VAL A 51 -10.35 -27.27 -32.26
N VAL A 52 -9.10 -27.25 -32.72
CA VAL A 52 -8.04 -26.41 -32.15
C VAL A 52 -8.40 -24.93 -32.28
N GLU A 53 -8.89 -24.50 -33.44
CA GLU A 53 -9.34 -23.13 -33.65
C GLU A 53 -10.50 -22.75 -32.71
N ASN A 54 -11.52 -23.62 -32.59
CA ASN A 54 -12.61 -23.42 -31.63
C ASN A 54 -12.09 -23.25 -30.19
N ARG A 55 -11.11 -24.05 -29.78
CA ARG A 55 -10.52 -23.98 -28.44
C ARG A 55 -9.70 -22.72 -28.21
N ILE A 56 -8.91 -22.29 -29.19
CA ILE A 56 -8.14 -21.05 -29.11
C ILE A 56 -9.08 -19.85 -29.00
N GLN A 57 -10.10 -19.77 -29.85
CA GLN A 57 -11.09 -18.70 -29.81
C GLN A 57 -11.87 -18.68 -28.48
N HIS A 58 -12.24 -19.85 -27.95
CA HIS A 58 -12.90 -19.95 -26.65
C HIS A 58 -11.99 -19.51 -25.49
N ALA A 59 -10.69 -19.83 -25.52
CA ALA A 59 -9.74 -19.37 -24.51
C ALA A 59 -9.53 -17.85 -24.57
N ALA A 60 -9.43 -17.28 -25.78
CA ALA A 60 -9.32 -15.84 -25.98
C ALA A 60 -10.55 -15.08 -25.46
N ARG A 61 -11.77 -15.60 -25.72
CA ARG A 61 -13.02 -15.03 -25.17
C ARG A 61 -13.09 -15.09 -23.64
N LYS A 62 -12.53 -16.11 -23.00
CA LYS A 62 -12.46 -16.19 -21.53
C LYS A 62 -11.49 -15.17 -20.90
N GLN A 63 -10.50 -14.71 -21.65
CA GLN A 63 -9.55 -13.69 -21.22
C GLN A 63 -10.00 -12.28 -21.56
N GLN A 64 -10.98 -12.12 -22.45
CA GLN A 64 -11.67 -10.86 -22.64
C GLN A 64 -12.73 -10.70 -21.53
N PRO A 65 -12.79 -9.54 -20.86
CA PRO A 65 -13.88 -9.27 -19.93
C PRO A 65 -15.23 -9.38 -20.66
N GLU A 66 -16.23 -9.99 -20.01
CA GLU A 66 -17.56 -10.15 -20.59
C GLU A 66 -18.18 -8.77 -20.90
N GLY A 67 -18.43 -8.52 -22.19
CA GLY A 67 -19.10 -7.32 -22.69
C GLY A 67 -18.15 -6.40 -23.46
N GLU A 68 -18.63 -5.91 -24.62
CA GLU A 68 -18.00 -4.76 -25.28
C GLU A 68 -17.99 -3.60 -24.28
N LEU A 69 -16.83 -3.32 -23.70
CA LEU A 69 -16.61 -2.13 -22.91
C LEU A 69 -16.91 -0.91 -23.81
N PRO A 70 -17.73 0.05 -23.35
CA PRO A 70 -17.93 1.28 -24.10
C PRO A 70 -16.58 1.92 -24.44
N GLU A 71 -16.44 2.43 -25.67
CA GLU A 71 -15.19 3.05 -26.15
C GLU A 71 -14.65 4.05 -25.11
N GLY A 72 -13.42 3.79 -24.63
CA GLY A 72 -12.71 4.65 -23.66
C GLY A 72 -12.67 4.16 -22.21
N LEU A 73 -13.33 3.05 -21.86
CA LEU A 73 -13.22 2.44 -20.52
C LEU A 73 -12.05 1.44 -20.44
N ASP A 74 -11.17 1.65 -19.46
CA ASP A 74 -10.05 0.75 -19.17
C ASP A 74 -10.56 -0.62 -18.65
N PRO A 75 -10.30 -1.74 -19.35
CA PRO A 75 -10.70 -3.08 -18.92
C PRO A 75 -10.20 -3.47 -17.52
N TYR A 76 -9.14 -2.82 -17.02
CA TYR A 76 -8.52 -3.10 -15.73
C TYR A 76 -8.83 -2.05 -14.66
N ALA A 77 -9.80 -1.15 -14.90
CA ALA A 77 -10.13 -0.07 -13.97
C ALA A 77 -10.41 -0.58 -12.55
N GLU A 78 -11.19 -1.66 -12.41
CA GLU A 78 -11.51 -2.25 -11.11
C GLU A 78 -10.29 -2.87 -10.42
N ALA A 79 -9.42 -3.53 -11.17
CA ALA A 79 -8.20 -4.13 -10.65
C ALA A 79 -7.23 -3.05 -10.15
N LYS A 80 -7.04 -1.97 -10.91
CA LYS A 80 -6.24 -0.81 -10.51
C LYS A 80 -6.82 -0.14 -9.27
N LEU A 81 -8.13 0.07 -9.24
CA LEU A 81 -8.83 0.63 -8.08
C LEU A 81 -8.67 -0.25 -6.83
N THR A 82 -8.68 -1.57 -6.99
CA THR A 82 -8.43 -2.52 -5.90
C THR A 82 -7.00 -2.44 -5.39
N GLN A 83 -6.01 -2.28 -6.28
CA GLN A 83 -4.61 -2.08 -5.88
C GLN A 83 -4.42 -0.79 -5.09
N GLU A 84 -5.03 0.32 -5.53
CA GLU A 84 -4.96 1.59 -4.81
C GLU A 84 -5.65 1.52 -3.44
N ARG A 85 -6.80 0.83 -3.34
CA ARG A 85 -7.44 0.55 -2.06
C ARG A 85 -6.52 -0.24 -1.12
N LEU A 86 -5.87 -1.30 -1.63
CA LEU A 86 -4.93 -2.08 -0.83
C LEU A 86 -3.75 -1.23 -0.33
N ARG A 87 -3.21 -0.35 -1.18
CA ARG A 87 -2.15 0.59 -0.80
C ARG A 87 -2.61 1.53 0.32
N LEU A 88 -3.81 2.10 0.19
CA LEU A 88 -4.40 2.97 1.20
C LEU A 88 -4.60 2.22 2.53
N THR A 89 -5.17 1.01 2.48
CA THR A 89 -5.38 0.18 3.68
C THR A 89 -4.06 -0.16 4.37
N LYS A 90 -3.00 -0.48 3.61
CA LYS A 90 -1.66 -0.70 4.18
C LYS A 90 -1.11 0.55 4.86
N ALA A 91 -1.23 1.71 4.22
CA ALA A 91 -0.79 2.98 4.80
C ALA A 91 -1.56 3.32 6.10
N GLN A 92 -2.87 3.06 6.12
CA GLN A 92 -3.72 3.24 7.30
C GLN A 92 -3.32 2.29 8.44
N ALA A 93 -3.08 1.01 8.14
CA ALA A 93 -2.62 0.04 9.12
C ALA A 93 -1.29 0.46 9.75
N TYR A 94 -0.32 0.84 8.92
CA TYR A 94 0.98 1.33 9.38
C TYR A 94 0.86 2.59 10.27
N ALA A 95 0.02 3.55 9.88
CA ALA A 95 -0.24 4.74 10.70
C ALA A 95 -0.90 4.38 12.05
N GLN A 96 -1.76 3.37 12.07
CA GLN A 96 -2.38 2.88 13.31
C GLN A 96 -1.36 2.16 14.21
N GLU A 97 -0.46 1.35 13.64
CA GLU A 97 0.62 0.71 14.37
C GLU A 97 1.53 1.73 15.06
N GLN A 98 1.93 2.80 14.36
CA GLN A 98 2.69 3.89 14.98
C GLN A 98 1.93 4.54 16.14
N LYS A 99 0.63 4.82 15.97
CA LYS A 99 -0.21 5.38 17.05
C LYS A 99 -0.30 4.43 18.25
N ASN A 100 -0.41 3.12 18.01
CA ASN A 100 -0.41 2.12 19.07
C ASN A 100 0.92 2.14 19.82
N GLN A 101 2.06 2.20 19.13
CA GLN A 101 3.38 2.31 19.76
C GLN A 101 3.53 3.58 20.62
N VAL A 102 2.92 4.69 20.22
CA VAL A 102 2.85 5.91 21.05
C VAL A 102 2.02 5.66 22.32
N GLN A 103 0.86 5.02 22.19
CA GLN A 103 0.00 4.68 23.33
C GLN A 103 0.69 3.71 24.30
N ASP A 104 1.43 2.75 23.76
CA ASP A 104 2.23 1.77 24.51
C ASP A 104 3.53 2.38 25.09
N LYS A 105 3.78 3.67 24.82
CA LYS A 105 4.97 4.43 25.27
C LYS A 105 6.29 3.87 24.75
N LEU A 106 6.25 3.14 23.63
CA LEU A 106 7.42 2.63 22.93
C LEU A 106 7.96 3.64 21.92
N LEU A 107 7.11 4.56 21.44
CA LEU A 107 7.47 5.62 20.51
C LEU A 107 7.11 6.98 21.09
N VAL A 108 8.05 7.92 21.07
CA VAL A 108 7.83 9.31 21.51
C VAL A 108 7.80 10.22 20.29
N PRO A 109 6.65 10.86 19.96
CA PRO A 109 6.61 11.81 18.87
C PRO A 109 7.51 13.02 19.15
N VAL A 110 8.29 13.44 18.16
CA VAL A 110 9.14 14.65 18.26
C VAL A 110 8.34 15.88 18.73
N PRO A 111 7.12 16.16 18.22
CA PRO A 111 6.33 17.30 18.69
C PRO A 111 5.98 17.23 20.18
N PHE A 112 5.81 16.02 20.72
CA PHE A 112 5.60 15.84 22.16
C PHE A 112 6.87 16.16 22.94
N ALA A 113 8.05 15.71 22.48
CA ALA A 113 9.33 16.01 23.14
C ALA A 113 9.60 17.52 23.19
N THR A 114 9.43 18.22 22.06
CA THR A 114 9.51 19.69 21.97
C THR A 114 8.54 20.35 22.93
N PHE A 115 7.26 19.95 22.92
CA PHE A 115 6.24 20.50 23.83
C PHE A 115 6.57 20.27 25.32
N ALA A 116 7.01 19.07 25.68
CA ALA A 116 7.34 18.71 27.04
C ALA A 116 8.54 19.53 27.55
N LEU A 117 9.58 19.68 26.72
CA LEU A 117 10.75 20.47 27.05
C LEU A 117 10.45 21.96 27.16
N ALA A 118 9.66 22.53 26.24
CA ALA A 118 9.21 23.91 26.35
C ALA A 118 8.47 24.17 27.67
N LYS A 119 7.62 23.22 28.09
CA LYS A 119 6.90 23.30 29.36
C LYS A 119 7.82 23.22 30.58
N ILE A 120 8.83 22.36 30.53
CA ILE A 120 9.85 22.23 31.59
C ILE A 120 10.70 23.51 31.66
N ALA A 121 11.17 24.00 30.51
CA ALA A 121 11.92 25.25 30.37
C ALA A 121 11.17 26.44 30.96
N ALA A 122 9.88 26.60 30.61
CA ALA A 122 9.03 27.65 31.17
C ALA A 122 8.93 27.56 32.70
N LYS A 123 8.82 26.34 33.25
CA LYS A 123 8.78 26.12 34.71
C LYS A 123 10.11 26.51 35.37
N ILE A 124 11.25 26.17 34.75
CA ILE A 124 12.59 26.56 35.21
C ILE A 124 12.71 28.09 35.18
N GLY A 125 12.35 28.72 34.07
CA GLY A 125 12.41 30.17 33.92
C GLY A 125 11.58 30.92 34.96
N SER A 126 10.38 30.42 35.26
CA SER A 126 9.54 30.97 36.33
C SER A 126 10.17 30.80 37.71
N ALA A 127 10.78 29.66 38.01
CA ALA A 127 11.48 29.45 39.28
C ALA A 127 12.69 30.41 39.41
N LEU A 128 13.49 30.53 38.36
CA LEU A 128 14.66 31.42 38.29
C LEU A 128 14.30 32.88 38.57
N GLU A 129 13.19 33.39 38.04
CA GLU A 129 12.73 34.77 38.28
C GLU A 129 12.43 35.09 39.76
N THR A 130 12.10 34.06 40.55
CA THR A 130 11.83 34.23 41.98
C THR A 130 13.08 34.17 42.85
N VAL A 131 14.23 33.75 42.31
CA VAL A 131 15.46 33.52 43.07
C VAL A 131 15.97 34.83 43.67
N CYS A 132 16.21 35.87 42.86
CA CYS A 132 16.74 37.14 43.36
C CYS A 132 15.82 37.76 44.41
N LYS A 133 14.50 37.76 44.18
CA LYS A 133 13.51 38.25 45.17
C LYS A 133 13.58 37.48 46.49
N THR A 134 13.75 36.16 46.43
CA THR A 134 13.87 35.31 47.61
C THR A 134 15.16 35.58 48.37
N VAL A 135 16.27 35.74 47.65
CA VAL A 135 17.59 36.06 48.20
C VAL A 135 17.58 37.43 48.87
N SER A 136 17.09 38.48 48.19
CA SER A 136 17.00 39.83 48.76
C SER A 136 16.14 39.89 50.02
N ARG A 137 15.06 39.10 50.09
CA ARG A 137 14.23 39.01 51.30
C ARG A 137 14.94 38.31 52.46
N ARG A 138 15.79 37.33 52.18
CA ARG A 138 16.55 36.58 53.20
C ARG A 138 17.85 37.26 53.62
N HIS A 139 18.40 38.10 52.75
CA HIS A 139 19.66 38.82 52.95
C HIS A 139 19.47 40.31 52.62
N PRO A 140 18.82 41.09 53.50
CA PRO A 140 18.52 42.50 53.25
C PRO A 140 19.78 43.37 53.11
N ASP A 141 20.89 42.94 53.72
CA ASP A 141 22.17 43.65 53.74
C ASP A 141 23.07 43.29 52.53
N ALA A 142 22.57 42.49 51.59
CA ALA A 142 23.32 42.14 50.38
C ALA A 142 23.60 43.38 49.53
N ASP A 143 24.82 43.46 48.98
CA ASP A 143 25.23 44.56 48.10
C ASP A 143 24.30 44.64 46.87
N PRO A 144 23.60 45.77 46.65
CA PRO A 144 22.69 45.93 45.51
C PRO A 144 23.37 45.69 44.16
N LEU A 145 24.65 46.03 44.00
CA LEU A 145 25.39 45.87 42.75
C LEU A 145 25.66 44.39 42.45
N VAL A 146 25.91 43.60 43.50
CA VAL A 146 26.06 42.15 43.39
C VAL A 146 24.72 41.51 43.02
N MET A 147 23.63 41.96 43.65
CA MET A 147 22.28 41.47 43.33
C MET A 147 21.88 41.77 41.88
N GLU A 148 22.18 42.96 41.37
CA GLU A 148 21.93 43.31 39.96
C GLU A 148 22.72 42.42 39.00
N SER A 149 23.97 42.08 39.36
CA SER A 149 24.81 41.17 38.56
C SER A 149 24.21 39.76 38.50
N PHE A 150 23.68 39.24 39.61
CA PHE A 150 22.95 37.97 39.63
C PHE A 150 21.65 38.02 38.82
N GLU A 151 20.89 39.12 38.88
CA GLU A 151 19.68 39.28 38.07
C GLU A 151 19.97 39.21 36.57
N ARG A 152 21.07 39.80 36.11
CA ARG A 152 21.50 39.73 34.70
C ARG A 152 21.87 38.31 34.27
N GLU A 153 22.69 37.60 35.04
CA GLU A 153 23.08 36.21 34.73
C GLU A 153 21.87 35.26 34.74
N ILE A 154 20.95 35.43 35.69
CA ILE A 154 19.72 34.63 35.75
C ILE A 154 18.81 34.91 34.56
N ALA A 155 18.73 36.17 34.10
CA ALA A 155 17.98 36.52 32.91
C ALA A 155 18.55 35.86 31.64
N LEU A 156 19.88 35.81 31.50
CA LEU A 156 20.55 35.10 30.41
C LEU A 156 20.23 33.59 30.44
N ALA A 157 20.39 32.95 31.60
CA ALA A 157 20.10 31.53 31.76
C ALA A 157 18.63 31.20 31.47
N ARG A 158 17.69 32.08 31.84
CA ARG A 158 16.26 31.93 31.54
C ARG A 158 15.98 31.98 30.04
N ASN A 159 16.59 32.94 29.34
CA ASN A 159 16.38 33.11 27.90
C ASN A 159 16.92 31.91 27.13
N LEU A 160 18.14 31.47 27.46
CA LEU A 160 18.72 30.24 26.89
C LEU A 160 17.82 29.03 27.17
N SER A 161 17.29 28.91 28.38
CA SER A 161 16.39 27.81 28.74
C SER A 161 15.14 27.76 27.87
N ALA A 162 14.62 28.93 27.47
CA ALA A 162 13.41 29.02 26.64
C ALA A 162 13.64 28.54 25.20
N GLU A 163 14.88 28.58 24.72
CA GLU A 163 15.25 28.19 23.35
C GLU A 163 15.49 26.68 23.21
N PHE A 164 15.74 25.95 24.31
CA PHE A 164 16.09 24.52 24.27
C PHE A 164 15.08 23.61 23.55
N SER A 165 13.80 23.97 23.50
CA SER A 165 12.82 23.16 22.78
C SER A 165 13.06 23.16 21.27
N ASP A 166 13.62 24.24 20.74
CA ASP A 166 13.78 24.48 19.32
C ASP A 166 15.00 23.72 18.76
N ASP A 167 15.97 23.39 19.62
CA ASP A 167 17.17 22.63 19.27
C ASP A 167 16.91 21.11 19.16
N ILE A 168 15.79 20.62 19.69
CA ILE A 168 15.50 19.18 19.80
C ILE A 168 15.50 18.43 18.47
N PRO A 169 14.91 18.95 17.37
CA PRO A 169 15.01 18.31 16.07
C PRO A 169 16.47 18.12 15.64
N GLY A 170 17.33 19.13 15.83
CA GLY A 170 18.75 19.05 15.47
C GLY A 170 19.51 18.03 16.34
N ILE A 171 19.26 17.99 17.64
CA ILE A 171 19.86 17.00 18.55
C ILE A 171 19.45 15.57 18.15
N LEU A 172 18.20 15.39 17.73
CA LEU A 172 17.72 14.08 17.26
C LEU A 172 18.44 13.69 15.95
N ASP A 173 18.58 14.62 15.01
CA ASP A 173 19.30 14.37 13.76
C ASP A 173 20.75 13.97 14.02
N GLU A 174 21.43 14.65 14.95
CA GLU A 174 22.79 14.29 15.39
C GLU A 174 22.85 12.88 15.98
N TYR A 175 21.91 12.52 16.86
CA TYR A 175 21.84 11.18 17.44
C TYR A 175 21.61 10.10 16.36
N LEU A 176 20.70 10.32 15.43
CA LEU A 176 20.43 9.40 14.33
C LEU A 176 21.68 9.19 13.47
N ALA A 177 22.44 10.25 13.18
CA ALA A 177 23.70 10.15 12.44
C ALA A 177 24.77 9.29 13.15
N THR A 178 24.68 9.11 14.47
CA THR A 178 25.58 8.18 15.21
C THR A 178 25.18 6.72 15.10
N LEU A 179 23.92 6.42 14.76
CA LEU A 179 23.42 5.05 14.61
C LEU A 179 23.75 4.46 13.23
N ASP A 180 24.03 5.31 12.25
CA ASP A 180 24.40 4.93 10.88
C ASP A 180 25.91 4.64 10.71
N GLN A 181 26.71 4.71 11.79
CA GLN A 181 28.15 4.35 11.84
C GLN A 181 28.37 2.94 12.38
#